data_AF-A0A932JMD5-F1
#
_entry.id   AF-A0A932JMD5-F1
#
_cell.length_a   1.000
_cell.length_b   1.000
_cell.length_c   1.000
_cell.angle_alpha   90.00
_cell.angle_beta   90.00
_cell.angle_gamma   90.00
#
_symmetry.space_group_name_H-M   'P 1'
#
loop_
_entity.id
_entity.type
_entity.pdbx_description
1 polymer ?
#
loop_
_entity_poly.entity_id
_entity_poly.type
_entity_poly.pdbx_seq_one_letter_code
_entity_poly.pdbx_strand_id
1 'polypeptide(L)'
;MDHKYPRQLSYGANNAVIALSETEAGKLFGGDTRSDIGSEAEKMKFANIINGLTVKFIRLDIHIPTGYEMIVMERLYPIDFRAYEYEKRQLWFEVFVDEMNQLHKAGFVHRDIRRPSEIGGEPYDNVFLTQNGLRLIDVGISALQSQVGDKLYSKFIEQERKEIQEFGTYFLGR
;
A
#
# COMPACT_ATOMS: atom_id res chain seq x y z
N MET A 1 8.79 -26.51 -12.78
CA MET A 1 8.94 -25.25 -13.52
C MET A 1 7.93 -24.30 -12.92
N ASP A 2 8.38 -23.25 -12.24
CA ASP A 2 7.48 -22.28 -11.63
C ASP A 2 6.70 -21.58 -12.74
N HIS A 3 5.41 -21.91 -12.84
CA HIS A 3 4.49 -21.24 -13.76
C HIS A 3 4.28 -19.80 -13.27
N LYS A 4 5.21 -18.90 -13.61
CA LYS A 4 4.99 -17.45 -13.43
C LYS A 4 3.72 -17.08 -14.21
N TYR A 5 2.75 -16.50 -13.51
CA TYR A 5 1.50 -16.13 -14.14
C TYR A 5 1.80 -15.02 -15.19
N PRO A 6 1.31 -15.14 -16.44
CA PRO A 6 1.46 -14.05 -17.40
C PRO A 6 0.91 -12.75 -16.80
N ARG A 7 1.68 -11.66 -16.87
CA ARG A 7 1.33 -10.34 -16.28
C ARG A 7 1.36 -10.26 -14.75
N GLN A 8 1.99 -11.21 -14.07
CA GLN A 8 2.28 -11.09 -12.64
C GLN A 8 3.17 -9.88 -12.36
N LEU A 9 2.73 -9.03 -11.43
CA LEU A 9 3.47 -7.87 -10.93
C LEU A 9 4.17 -8.19 -9.61
N SER A 10 3.50 -8.95 -8.73
CA SER A 10 4.03 -9.38 -7.44
C SER A 10 3.37 -10.69 -7.00
N TYR A 11 4.01 -11.41 -6.09
CA TYR A 11 3.51 -12.64 -5.51
C TYR A 11 3.93 -12.75 -4.05
N GLY A 12 2.95 -12.86 -3.15
CA GLY A 12 3.15 -13.17 -1.74
C GLY A 12 2.74 -14.61 -1.42
N ALA A 13 2.80 -14.98 -0.13
CA ALA A 13 2.47 -16.34 0.31
C ALA A 13 1.05 -16.80 -0.07
N ASN A 14 0.07 -15.88 -0.05
CA ASN A 14 -1.35 -16.20 -0.28
C ASN A 14 -2.03 -15.38 -1.39
N ASN A 15 -1.43 -14.27 -1.82
CA ASN A 15 -2.06 -13.33 -2.75
C ASN A 15 -1.09 -13.00 -3.89
N ALA A 16 -1.59 -13.08 -5.12
CA ALA A 16 -0.87 -12.67 -6.33
C ALA A 16 -1.41 -11.32 -6.83
N VAL A 17 -0.53 -10.43 -7.27
CA VAL A 17 -0.93 -9.17 -7.92
C VAL A 17 -0.63 -9.29 -9.40
N ILE A 18 -1.64 -9.07 -10.24
CA ILE A 18 -1.55 -9.19 -11.70
C ILE A 18 -1.93 -7.87 -12.38
N ALA A 19 -1.35 -7.58 -13.54
CA ALA A 19 -1.83 -6.49 -14.39
C ALA A 19 -3.05 -6.95 -15.19
N LEU A 20 -4.16 -6.21 -15.04
CA LEU A 20 -5.40 -6.44 -15.81
C LEU A 20 -5.37 -5.62 -17.11
N SER A 21 -4.89 -4.37 -17.03
CA SER A 21 -4.71 -3.45 -18.14
C SER A 21 -3.53 -2.50 -17.88
N GLU A 22 -3.32 -1.50 -18.73
CA GLU A 22 -2.34 -0.42 -18.46
C GLU A 22 -2.77 0.51 -17.31
N THR A 23 -4.03 0.48 -16.90
CA THR A 23 -4.55 1.34 -15.83
C THR A 23 -5.03 0.58 -14.61
N GLU A 24 -5.18 -0.75 -14.69
CA GLU A 24 -5.74 -1.57 -13.62
C GLU A 24 -4.83 -2.74 -13.24
N ALA A 25 -4.71 -2.97 -11.94
CA ALA A 25 -4.09 -4.14 -11.33
C ALA A 25 -5.11 -4.88 -10.46
N GLY A 26 -4.98 -6.20 -10.36
CA GLY A 26 -5.84 -7.05 -9.53
C GLY A 26 -5.02 -7.79 -8.48
N LYS A 27 -5.38 -7.66 -7.20
CA LYS A 27 -4.88 -8.52 -6.11
C LYS A 27 -5.85 -9.70 -5.96
N LEU A 28 -5.36 -10.91 -6.24
CA LEU A 28 -6.14 -12.15 -6.18
C LEU A 28 -6.15 -12.70 -4.75
N PHE A 29 -7.33 -13.13 -4.31
CA PHE A 29 -7.60 -13.72 -3.00
C PHE A 29 -8.10 -15.16 -3.22
N GLY A 30 -7.27 -16.15 -2.88
CA GLY A 30 -7.58 -17.57 -3.02
C GLY A 30 -7.80 -18.26 -1.68
N GLY A 31 -8.66 -19.29 -1.64
CA GLY A 31 -8.93 -20.06 -0.41
C GLY A 31 -9.96 -19.38 0.50
N ASP A 32 -9.76 -19.47 1.83
CA ASP A 32 -10.68 -18.95 2.85
C ASP A 32 -10.38 -17.48 3.26
N THR A 33 -10.07 -16.63 2.27
CA THR A 33 -9.69 -15.22 2.49
C THR A 33 -10.85 -14.24 2.30
N ARG A 34 -12.10 -14.73 2.37
CA ARG A 34 -13.31 -13.89 2.16
C ARG A 34 -13.44 -12.77 3.19
N SER A 35 -12.97 -12.97 4.43
CA SER A 35 -12.91 -11.90 5.43
C SER A 35 -11.91 -10.81 5.07
N ASP A 36 -10.82 -11.21 4.42
CA ASP A 36 -9.64 -10.36 4.22
C ASP A 36 -9.88 -9.37 3.08
N ILE A 37 -10.55 -9.82 2.00
CA ILE A 37 -10.86 -8.97 0.86
C ILE A 37 -11.81 -7.81 1.24
N GLY A 38 -12.83 -8.09 2.05
CA GLY A 38 -13.79 -7.08 2.50
C GLY A 38 -13.12 -6.03 3.39
N SER A 39 -12.29 -6.50 4.34
CA SER A 39 -11.53 -5.64 5.25
C SER A 39 -10.51 -4.77 4.51
N GLU A 40 -9.75 -5.33 3.57
CA GLU A 40 -8.76 -4.59 2.79
C GLU A 40 -9.41 -3.56 1.87
N ALA A 41 -10.52 -3.92 1.21
CA ALA A 41 -11.28 -3.00 0.38
C ALA A 41 -11.91 -1.85 1.19
N GLU A 42 -12.40 -2.12 2.40
CA GLU A 42 -12.93 -1.09 3.31
C GLU A 42 -11.84 -0.08 3.68
N LYS A 43 -10.67 -0.57 4.13
CA LYS A 43 -9.52 0.26 4.51
C LYS A 43 -9.02 1.12 3.35
N MET A 44 -8.93 0.54 2.15
CA MET A 44 -8.50 1.25 0.94
C MET A 44 -9.48 2.37 0.57
N LYS A 45 -10.80 2.07 0.56
CA LYS A 45 -11.84 3.06 0.31
C LYS A 45 -11.82 4.18 1.33
N PHE A 46 -11.63 3.85 2.61
CA PHE A 46 -11.51 4.83 3.68
C PHE A 46 -10.35 5.81 3.43
N ALA A 47 -9.16 5.27 3.14
CA ALA A 47 -7.98 6.09 2.82
C ALA A 47 -8.21 6.98 1.58
N ASN A 48 -8.80 6.42 0.51
CA ASN A 48 -9.04 7.16 -0.74
C ASN A 48 -10.05 8.32 -0.61
N ILE A 49 -10.89 8.35 0.43
CA ILE A 49 -11.78 9.49 0.71
C ILE A 49 -10.99 10.67 1.29
N ILE A 50 -9.88 10.40 1.98
CA ILE A 50 -9.10 11.41 2.70
C ILE A 50 -8.13 12.10 1.75
N ASN A 51 -7.33 11.33 1.00
CA ASN A 51 -6.39 11.82 0.00
C ASN A 51 -6.00 10.74 -1.01
N GLY A 52 -5.04 11.06 -1.89
CA GLY A 52 -4.58 10.19 -2.98
C GLY A 52 -3.39 9.30 -2.64
N LEU A 53 -2.91 9.27 -1.39
CA LEU A 53 -1.64 8.63 -1.06
C LEU A 53 -1.68 7.11 -1.26
N THR A 54 -2.70 6.45 -0.72
CA THR A 54 -2.93 5.01 -0.94
C THR A 54 -3.40 4.74 -2.37
N VAL A 55 -3.01 3.60 -2.94
CA VAL A 55 -3.53 3.09 -4.22
C VAL A 55 -5.06 3.16 -4.27
N LYS A 56 -5.62 3.59 -5.40
CA LYS A 56 -7.05 3.79 -5.56
C LYS A 56 -7.77 2.47 -5.75
N PHE A 57 -8.73 2.21 -4.87
CA PHE A 57 -9.73 1.17 -5.06
C PHE A 57 -10.62 1.49 -6.27
N ILE A 58 -10.85 0.51 -7.14
CA ILE A 58 -11.77 0.62 -8.28
C ILE A 58 -13.02 -0.22 -8.02
N ARG A 59 -12.87 -1.54 -7.88
CA ARG A 59 -13.99 -2.47 -7.68
C ARG A 59 -13.55 -3.78 -7.04
N LEU A 60 -14.52 -4.51 -6.50
CA LEU A 60 -14.39 -5.95 -6.26
C LEU A 60 -14.83 -6.68 -7.53
N ASP A 61 -14.14 -7.75 -7.88
CA ASP A 61 -14.38 -8.49 -9.11
C ASP A 61 -14.00 -9.97 -8.94
N ILE A 62 -14.29 -10.81 -9.94
CA ILE A 62 -13.90 -12.22 -9.97
C ILE A 62 -12.96 -12.44 -11.15
N HIS A 63 -11.80 -12.99 -10.88
CA HIS A 63 -10.85 -13.36 -11.91
C HIS A 63 -11.32 -14.63 -12.63
N ILE A 64 -11.97 -14.45 -13.79
CA ILE A 64 -12.65 -15.51 -14.56
C ILE A 64 -11.80 -16.79 -14.74
N PRO A 65 -10.51 -16.73 -15.12
CA PRO A 65 -9.72 -17.93 -15.36
C PRO A 65 -9.52 -18.82 -14.11
N THR A 66 -9.51 -18.24 -12.91
CA THR A 66 -9.26 -18.99 -11.66
C THR A 66 -10.47 -19.07 -10.74
N GLY A 67 -11.50 -18.24 -10.97
CA GLY A 67 -12.64 -18.08 -10.07
C GLY A 67 -12.31 -17.38 -8.75
N TYR A 68 -11.10 -16.81 -8.60
CA TYR A 68 -10.69 -16.12 -7.38
C TYR A 68 -11.32 -14.74 -7.29
N GLU A 69 -11.67 -14.33 -6.07
CA GLU A 69 -12.08 -12.96 -5.79
C GLU A 69 -10.87 -12.04 -5.94
N MET A 70 -11.09 -10.80 -6.40
CA MET A 70 -10.02 -9.83 -6.55
C MET A 70 -10.44 -8.42 -6.17
N ILE A 71 -9.49 -7.69 -5.57
CA ILE A 71 -9.56 -6.23 -5.49
C ILE A 71 -8.92 -5.68 -6.75
N VAL A 72 -9.71 -4.96 -7.55
CA VAL A 72 -9.22 -4.19 -8.68
C VAL A 72 -8.88 -2.78 -8.19
N MET A 73 -7.65 -2.37 -8.47
CA MET A 73 -7.07 -1.09 -8.07
C MET A 73 -6.36 -0.42 -9.25
N GLU A 74 -6.04 0.86 -9.11
CA GLU A 74 -5.21 1.52 -10.13
C GLU A 74 -3.86 0.81 -10.26
N ARG A 75 -3.32 0.79 -11.48
CA ARG A 75 -1.98 0.26 -11.75
C ARG A 75 -0.95 1.36 -11.55
N LEU A 76 0.02 1.11 -10.67
CA LEU A 76 1.16 1.98 -10.44
C LEU A 76 2.40 1.47 -11.19
N TYR A 77 3.23 2.41 -11.64
CA TYR A 77 4.51 2.14 -12.30
C TYR A 77 5.61 2.76 -11.43
N PRO A 78 6.25 1.96 -10.55
CA PRO A 78 7.25 2.48 -9.64
C PRO A 78 8.50 2.93 -10.40
N ILE A 79 9.08 4.03 -9.93
CA ILE A 79 10.31 4.63 -10.44
C ILE A 79 11.39 4.49 -9.36
N ASP A 80 12.63 4.18 -9.76
CA ASP A 80 13.77 4.19 -8.85
C ASP A 80 13.93 5.58 -8.21
N PHE A 81 14.16 5.63 -6.91
CA PHE A 81 14.27 6.90 -6.18
C PHE A 81 15.39 7.80 -6.73
N ARG A 82 16.46 7.22 -7.29
CA ARG A 82 17.58 7.94 -7.90
C ARG A 82 17.25 8.58 -9.25
N ALA A 83 16.07 8.32 -9.79
CA ALA A 83 15.63 8.95 -11.03
C ALA A 83 15.36 10.46 -10.88
N TYR A 84 15.32 10.97 -9.65
CA TYR A 84 15.04 12.38 -9.37
C TYR A 84 16.05 13.01 -8.41
N GLU A 85 16.27 14.30 -8.60
CA GLU A 85 17.15 15.15 -7.82
C GLU A 85 16.73 15.22 -6.35
N TYR A 86 17.68 15.51 -5.48
CA TYR A 86 17.46 15.57 -4.03
C TYR A 86 16.33 16.55 -3.68
N GLU A 87 16.33 17.75 -4.25
CA GLU A 87 15.35 18.80 -3.95
C GLU A 87 13.93 18.35 -4.30
N LYS A 88 13.77 17.62 -5.41
CA LYS A 88 12.48 17.10 -5.84
C LYS A 88 11.99 15.97 -4.93
N ARG A 89 12.90 15.08 -4.50
CA ARG A 89 12.59 14.06 -3.51
C ARG A 89 12.22 14.67 -2.16
N GLN A 90 12.92 15.72 -1.74
CA GLN A 90 12.59 16.44 -0.51
C GLN A 90 11.16 16.98 -0.55
N LEU A 91 10.78 17.65 -1.65
CA LEU A 91 9.41 18.15 -1.82
C LEU A 91 8.37 17.02 -1.76
N TRP A 92 8.62 15.90 -2.43
CA TRP A 92 7.72 14.74 -2.37
C TRP A 92 7.64 14.11 -1.00
N PHE A 93 8.74 14.08 -0.24
CA PHE A 93 8.73 13.58 1.12
C PHE A 93 7.92 14.50 2.05
N GLU A 94 8.02 15.82 1.88
CA GLU A 94 7.21 16.79 2.62
C GLU A 94 5.70 16.60 2.34
N VAL A 95 5.31 16.43 1.08
CA VAL A 95 3.92 16.11 0.69
C VAL A 95 3.47 14.78 1.30
N PHE A 96 4.30 13.75 1.22
CA PHE A 96 4.02 12.44 1.80
C PHE A 96 3.76 12.52 3.31
N VAL A 97 4.56 13.29 4.05
CA VAL A 97 4.35 13.48 5.50
C VAL A 97 3.04 14.20 5.79
N ASP A 98 2.68 15.21 5.00
CA ASP A 98 1.40 15.91 5.16
C ASP A 98 0.21 14.98 4.90
N GLU A 99 0.25 14.22 3.81
CA GLU A 99 -0.80 13.26 3.46
C GLU A 99 -0.92 12.13 4.52
N MET A 100 0.19 11.65 5.07
CA MET A 100 0.17 10.70 6.20
C MET A 100 -0.48 11.30 7.44
N ASN A 101 -0.20 12.57 7.76
CA ASN A 101 -0.83 13.25 8.90
C ASN A 101 -2.35 13.41 8.70
N GLN A 102 -2.80 13.68 7.46
CA GLN A 102 -4.23 13.72 7.14
C GLN A 102 -4.89 12.36 7.37
N LEU A 103 -4.26 11.26 6.93
CA LEU A 103 -4.74 9.89 7.16
C LEU A 103 -4.81 9.57 8.67
N HIS A 104 -3.75 9.86 9.42
CA HIS A 104 -3.70 9.64 10.87
C HIS A 104 -4.81 10.37 11.59
N LYS A 105 -5.03 11.64 11.25
CA LYS A 105 -6.06 12.49 11.84
C LYS A 105 -7.48 11.98 11.54
N ALA A 106 -7.68 11.40 10.37
CA ALA A 106 -8.96 10.85 9.97
C ALA A 106 -9.24 9.47 10.57
N GLY A 107 -8.25 8.79 11.17
CA GLY A 107 -8.44 7.49 11.81
C GLY A 107 -7.90 6.31 10.98
N PHE A 108 -7.00 6.54 10.03
CA PHE A 108 -6.28 5.51 9.28
C PHE A 108 -4.80 5.44 9.67
N VAL A 109 -4.27 4.23 9.86
CA VAL A 109 -2.83 3.96 10.04
C VAL A 109 -2.40 2.80 9.13
N HIS A 110 -1.32 2.95 8.36
CA HIS A 110 -0.93 2.00 7.32
C HIS A 110 -0.32 0.72 7.88
N ARG A 111 0.53 0.85 8.91
CA ARG A 111 1.27 -0.19 9.64
C ARG A 111 2.31 -0.97 8.85
N ASP A 112 2.61 -0.51 7.63
CA ASP A 112 3.51 -1.21 6.71
C ASP A 112 4.34 -0.22 5.87
N ILE A 113 4.69 0.94 6.47
CA ILE A 113 5.62 1.90 5.85
C ILE A 113 7.01 1.28 5.84
N ARG A 114 7.47 0.83 7.01
CA ARG A 114 8.59 -0.10 7.13
C ARG A 114 8.02 -1.48 7.37
N ARG A 115 8.38 -2.44 6.52
CA ARG A 115 7.89 -3.81 6.61
C ARG A 115 8.23 -4.43 7.97
N PRO A 116 7.24 -5.00 8.70
CA PRO A 116 7.49 -5.74 9.94
C PRO A 116 8.50 -6.87 9.73
N SER A 117 9.38 -7.11 10.70
CA SER A 117 10.46 -8.10 10.58
C SER A 117 9.97 -9.54 10.41
N GLU A 118 8.74 -9.82 10.82
CA GLU A 118 8.11 -11.14 10.66
C GLU A 118 7.59 -11.40 9.24
N ILE A 119 7.56 -10.36 8.38
CA ILE A 119 7.05 -10.41 7.01
C ILE A 119 8.23 -10.30 6.05
N GLY A 120 8.42 -11.28 5.17
CA GLY A 120 9.49 -11.25 4.16
C GLY A 120 9.32 -10.11 3.14
N GLY A 121 10.41 -9.58 2.61
CA GLY A 121 10.45 -8.45 1.66
C GLY A 121 11.52 -7.42 2.04
N GLU A 122 11.72 -6.42 1.20
CA GLU A 122 12.60 -5.29 1.54
C GLU A 122 11.89 -4.30 2.48
N PRO A 123 12.63 -3.53 3.29
CA PRO A 123 12.04 -2.69 4.32
C PRO A 123 11.00 -1.68 3.84
N TYR A 124 11.07 -1.17 2.61
CA TYR A 124 10.19 -0.11 2.11
C TYR A 124 9.46 -0.50 0.82
N ASP A 125 9.22 -1.80 0.62
CA ASP A 125 8.59 -2.33 -0.61
C ASP A 125 7.19 -1.79 -0.89
N ASN A 126 6.49 -1.31 0.14
CA ASN A 126 5.12 -0.80 0.03
C ASN A 126 5.05 0.71 -0.21
N VAL A 127 6.20 1.39 -0.36
CA VAL A 127 6.27 2.81 -0.68
C VAL A 127 6.84 2.98 -2.09
N PHE A 128 5.95 3.29 -3.04
CA PHE A 128 6.33 3.49 -4.43
C PHE A 128 6.57 4.95 -4.74
N LEU A 129 7.62 5.25 -5.50
CA LEU A 129 7.74 6.54 -6.16
C LEU A 129 7.11 6.45 -7.55
N THR A 130 6.29 7.42 -7.89
CA THR A 130 5.67 7.55 -9.22
C THR A 130 5.99 8.92 -9.82
N GLN A 131 5.56 9.17 -11.06
CA GLN A 131 5.70 10.48 -11.68
C GLN A 131 5.02 11.61 -10.88
N ASN A 132 4.01 11.26 -10.08
CA ASN A 132 3.20 12.20 -9.30
C ASN A 132 3.63 12.27 -7.81
N GLY A 133 4.69 11.57 -7.42
CA GLY A 133 5.15 11.50 -6.03
C GLY A 133 5.00 10.11 -5.41
N LEU A 134 5.11 10.06 -4.08
CA LEU A 134 5.08 8.82 -3.31
C LEU A 134 3.65 8.27 -3.20
N ARG A 135 3.51 6.95 -3.24
CA ARG A 135 2.25 6.21 -3.16
C ARG A 135 2.41 5.02 -2.23
N LEU A 136 1.35 4.71 -1.48
CA LEU A 136 1.30 3.53 -0.61
C LEU A 136 0.49 2.40 -1.25
N ILE A 137 1.00 1.19 -1.11
CA ILE A 137 0.32 -0.05 -1.52
C ILE A 137 0.20 -1.01 -0.34
N ASP A 138 -0.67 -2.00 -0.50
CA ASP A 138 -0.90 -3.08 0.47
C ASP A 138 -1.39 -2.60 1.85
N VAL A 139 -2.71 -2.42 1.96
CA VAL A 139 -3.38 -2.01 3.21
C VAL A 139 -3.89 -3.19 4.05
N GLY A 140 -3.40 -4.40 3.78
CA GLY A 140 -3.87 -5.62 4.43
C GLY A 140 -3.76 -5.54 5.97
N ILE A 141 -2.60 -5.10 6.47
CA ILE A 141 -2.33 -4.98 7.91
C ILE A 141 -2.66 -3.60 8.50
N SER A 142 -3.11 -2.65 7.68
CA SER A 142 -3.57 -1.34 8.13
C SER A 142 -4.71 -1.47 9.15
N ALA A 143 -4.91 -0.43 9.95
CA ALA A 143 -5.96 -0.39 10.96
C ALA A 143 -6.77 0.89 10.88
N LEU A 144 -8.08 0.78 11.13
CA LEU A 144 -8.95 1.93 11.37
C LEU A 144 -9.11 2.15 12.87
N GLN A 145 -9.12 3.40 13.30
CA GLN A 145 -9.33 3.77 14.70
C GLN A 145 -10.63 3.16 15.27
N SER A 146 -11.69 3.13 14.45
CA SER A 146 -12.99 2.53 14.80
C SER A 146 -12.92 1.03 15.07
N GLN A 147 -11.94 0.32 14.50
CA GLN A 147 -11.78 -1.13 14.64
C GLN A 147 -10.93 -1.51 15.86
N VAL A 148 -9.94 -0.68 16.22
CA VAL A 148 -8.93 -1.03 17.25
C VAL A 148 -9.04 -0.21 18.54
N GLY A 149 -9.80 0.89 18.51
CA GLY A 149 -9.97 1.82 19.63
C GLY A 149 -8.77 2.72 19.87
N ASP A 150 -9.02 3.83 20.58
CA ASP A 150 -8.07 4.95 20.70
C ASP A 150 -6.71 4.57 21.27
N LYS A 151 -6.69 3.73 22.32
CA LYS A 151 -5.45 3.37 23.01
C LYS A 151 -4.48 2.61 22.12
N LEU A 152 -4.99 1.68 21.31
CA LEU A 152 -4.16 0.88 20.42
C LEU A 152 -3.80 1.69 19.17
N TYR A 153 -4.76 2.47 18.65
CA TYR A 153 -4.55 3.35 17.51
C TYR A 153 -3.43 4.37 17.75
N SER A 154 -3.41 5.03 18.92
CA SER A 154 -2.34 5.98 19.27
C SER A 154 -0.95 5.34 19.27
N LYS A 155 -0.81 4.09 19.73
CA LYS A 155 0.46 3.35 19.67
C LYS A 155 0.90 3.06 18.24
N PHE A 156 -0.05 2.74 17.35
CA PHE A 156 0.26 2.53 15.95
C PHE A 156 0.73 3.82 15.27
N ILE A 157 0.12 4.96 15.56
CA ILE A 157 0.60 6.27 15.06
C ILE A 157 2.00 6.58 15.56
N GLU A 158 2.27 6.37 16.86
CA GLU A 158 3.61 6.62 17.43
C GLU A 158 4.69 5.80 16.74
N GLN A 159 4.39 4.54 16.41
CA GLN A 159 5.29 3.66 15.70
C GLN A 159 5.46 4.08 14.23
N GLU A 160 4.36 4.30 13.51
CA GLU A 160 4.38 4.68 12.09
C GLU A 160 5.09 6.02 11.87
N ARG A 161 5.00 6.97 12.82
CA ARG A 161 5.76 8.22 12.75
C ARG A 161 7.27 8.02 12.79
N LYS A 162 7.76 7.04 13.55
CA LYS A 162 9.19 6.68 13.57
C LYS A 162 9.59 6.07 12.23
N GLU A 163 8.75 5.18 11.70
CA GLU A 163 8.99 4.55 10.39
C GLU A 163 9.02 5.58 9.25
N ILE A 164 8.16 6.61 9.29
CA ILE A 164 8.20 7.72 8.33
C ILE A 164 9.52 8.50 8.42
N GLN A 165 10.06 8.73 9.63
CA GLN A 165 11.35 9.41 9.80
C GLN A 165 12.52 8.56 9.27
N GLU A 166 12.51 7.26 9.56
CA GLU A 166 13.50 6.31 9.04
C GLU A 166 13.43 6.23 7.51
N PHE A 167 12.22 6.16 6.96
CA PHE A 167 11.99 6.19 5.52
C PHE A 167 12.51 7.48 4.88
N GLY A 168 12.29 8.64 5.49
CA GLY A 168 12.83 9.91 4.99
C GLY A 168 14.35 9.90 4.88
N THR A 169 15.05 9.39 5.89
CA THR A 169 16.51 9.24 5.86
C THR A 169 16.95 8.32 4.73
N TYR A 170 16.27 7.19 4.55
CA TYR A 170 16.55 6.24 3.48
C TYR A 170 16.29 6.83 2.09
N PHE A 171 15.13 7.45 1.89
CA PHE A 171 14.64 7.96 0.60
C PHE A 171 15.48 9.13 0.10
N LEU A 172 15.79 10.08 0.98
CA LEU A 172 16.61 11.25 0.66
C LEU A 172 18.10 10.91 0.54
N GLY A 173 18.53 9.82 1.17
CA GLY A 173 19.90 9.30 1.06
C GLY A 173 20.18 8.45 -0.19
N ARG A 174 19.16 8.15 -1.01
CA ARG A 174 19.35 7.41 -2.26
C ARG A 174 20.06 8.20 -3.34
#